data_AF-A0A0S8IYL8-F1
#
_entry.id   AF-A0A0S8IYL8-F1
#
_cell.length_a   1.000
_cell.length_b   1.000
_cell.length_c   1.000
_cell.angle_alpha   90.00
_cell.angle_beta   90.00
_cell.angle_gamma   90.00
#
_symmetry.space_group_name_H-M   'P 1'
#
loop_
_entity.id
_entity.type
_entity.pdbx_description
1 polymer ?
#
loop_
_entity_poly.entity_id
_entity_poly.type
_entity_poly.pdbx_seq_one_letter_code
_entity_poly.pdbx_strand_id
1 'polypeptide(L)'
;MFPSLRRWKKWTLPSKLTAVGVFVGILGVLLTVVMWKPWIRGPTEEEMRLRSEVYREISRACHRWKNAYISLYPGQFKEYYKGFGGVWEMLEKAPAPSFSAEAWRRYQPLFEHEANRLRTRLDQISAANGNLLPPGFRTLVIETKRCIEIEQVAYAAIPVTIKQGEDNEVFFGYRFREMVRYIAKLCREADRFRAEDQRSLNGS
;
A
#
# COMPACT_ATOMS: atom_id res chain seq x y z
N MET A 1 -31.20 -2.75 -30.10
CA MET A 1 -32.21 -3.77 -30.45
C MET A 1 -31.95 -4.19 -31.90
N PHE A 2 -31.34 -5.35 -32.13
CA PHE A 2 -31.02 -5.79 -33.50
C PHE A 2 -32.31 -6.22 -34.22
N PRO A 3 -32.56 -5.76 -35.45
CA PRO A 3 -33.69 -6.25 -36.24
C PRO A 3 -33.49 -7.74 -36.55
N SER A 4 -34.55 -8.53 -36.43
CA SER A 4 -34.51 -9.95 -36.78
C SER A 4 -34.17 -10.14 -38.27
N LEU A 5 -33.46 -11.23 -38.60
CA LEU A 5 -33.04 -11.57 -39.97
C LEU A 5 -34.20 -11.50 -41.00
N ARG A 6 -35.43 -11.80 -40.57
CA ARG A 6 -36.64 -11.71 -41.42
C ARG A 6 -37.04 -10.27 -41.75
N ARG A 7 -36.81 -9.31 -40.85
CA ARG A 7 -37.09 -7.89 -41.11
C ARG A 7 -36.02 -7.26 -42.02
N TRP A 8 -34.76 -7.66 -41.88
CA TRP A 8 -33.65 -7.16 -42.71
C TRP A 8 -33.83 -7.44 -44.20
N LYS A 9 -34.37 -8.61 -44.55
CA LYS A 9 -34.62 -8.98 -45.96
C LYS A 9 -35.66 -8.07 -46.64
N LYS A 10 -36.60 -7.50 -45.88
CA LYS A 10 -37.68 -6.63 -46.41
C LYS A 10 -37.28 -5.17 -46.58
N TRP A 11 -36.07 -4.78 -46.17
CA TRP A 11 -35.62 -3.39 -46.27
C TRP A 11 -35.10 -3.07 -47.67
N THR A 12 -35.42 -1.87 -48.15
CA THR A 12 -34.87 -1.30 -49.38
C THR A 12 -33.38 -1.03 -49.21
N LEU A 13 -32.64 -0.99 -50.32
CA LEU A 13 -31.18 -0.76 -50.32
C LEU A 13 -30.78 0.52 -49.55
N PRO A 14 -31.48 1.66 -49.70
CA PRO A 14 -31.16 2.89 -48.96
C PRO A 14 -31.28 2.70 -47.44
N SER A 15 -32.33 2.04 -46.95
CA SER A 15 -32.53 1.82 -45.51
C SER A 15 -31.47 0.90 -44.90
N LYS A 16 -30.96 -0.09 -45.66
CA LYS A 16 -29.85 -0.93 -45.22
C LYS A 16 -28.56 -0.13 -45.09
N LEU A 17 -28.27 0.74 -46.06
CA LEU A 17 -27.08 1.61 -46.02
C LEU A 17 -27.12 2.59 -44.85
N THR A 18 -28.27 3.22 -44.58
CA THR A 18 -28.43 4.10 -43.41
C THR A 18 -28.22 3.35 -42.10
N ALA A 19 -28.77 2.14 -41.97
CA ALA A 19 -28.59 1.35 -40.76
C ALA A 19 -27.12 0.94 -40.56
N VAL A 20 -26.44 0.48 -41.60
CA VAL A 20 -25.00 0.17 -41.55
C VAL A 20 -24.20 1.43 -41.18
N GLY A 21 -24.50 2.59 -41.78
CA GLY A 21 -23.84 3.86 -41.44
C GLY A 21 -24.03 4.26 -39.98
N VAL A 22 -25.24 4.10 -39.43
CA VAL A 22 -25.51 4.34 -38.00
C VAL A 22 -24.73 3.38 -37.11
N PHE A 23 -24.66 2.09 -37.46
CA PHE A 23 -23.87 1.12 -36.70
C PHE A 23 -22.37 1.43 -36.72
N VAL A 24 -21.81 1.75 -37.90
CA VAL A 24 -20.40 2.14 -38.03
C VAL A 24 -20.12 3.42 -37.27
N GLY A 25 -21.03 4.40 -37.31
CA GLY A 25 -20.92 5.63 -36.52
C GLY A 25 -20.93 5.38 -35.01
N ILE A 26 -21.87 4.58 -34.51
CA ILE A 26 -21.95 4.22 -33.08
C ILE A 26 -20.71 3.43 -32.65
N LEU A 27 -20.25 2.48 -33.46
CA LEU A 27 -19.05 1.70 -33.17
C LEU A 27 -17.80 2.58 -33.17
N GLY A 28 -17.70 3.53 -34.10
CA GLY A 28 -16.63 4.52 -34.17
C GLY A 28 -16.59 5.42 -32.93
N VAL A 29 -17.75 5.88 -32.46
CA VAL A 29 -17.88 6.66 -31.21
C VAL A 29 -17.53 5.81 -29.99
N LEU A 30 -17.99 4.56 -29.91
CA LEU A 30 -17.62 3.65 -28.82
C LEU A 30 -16.12 3.38 -28.80
N LEU A 31 -15.49 3.14 -29.96
CA LEU A 31 -14.05 2.93 -30.07
C LEU A 31 -13.27 4.18 -29.67
N THR A 32 -13.69 5.37 -30.10
CA THR A 32 -13.03 6.62 -29.67
C THR A 32 -13.22 6.85 -28.18
N VAL A 33 -14.41 6.64 -27.61
CA VAL A 33 -14.64 6.77 -26.17
C VAL A 33 -13.81 5.75 -25.38
N VAL A 34 -13.72 4.51 -25.85
CA VAL A 34 -12.94 3.45 -25.20
C VAL A 34 -11.44 3.76 -25.30
N MET A 35 -10.92 4.06 -26.48
CA MET A 35 -9.50 4.40 -26.69
C MET A 35 -9.07 5.72 -26.05
N TRP A 36 -10.00 6.65 -25.83
CA TRP A 36 -9.71 7.91 -25.15
C TRP A 36 -9.70 7.77 -23.63
N LYS A 37 -10.18 6.65 -23.07
CA LYS A 37 -10.10 6.46 -21.62
C LYS A 37 -8.65 6.23 -21.18
N PRO A 38 -8.18 7.02 -20.20
CA PRO A 38 -6.79 6.95 -19.73
C PRO A 38 -6.42 5.63 -19.05
N TRP A 39 -7.36 4.69 -18.81
CA TRP A 39 -6.99 3.36 -18.34
C TRP A 39 -6.37 2.47 -19.44
N ILE A 40 -6.61 2.77 -20.73
CA ILE A 40 -6.09 1.96 -21.86
C ILE A 40 -4.68 2.41 -22.24
N ARG A 41 -4.36 3.69 -22.04
CA ARG A 41 -2.97 4.14 -22.10
C ARG A 41 -2.30 3.73 -20.80
N GLY A 42 -1.24 2.91 -20.92
CA GLY A 42 -0.34 2.69 -19.80
C GLY A 42 0.25 4.02 -19.30
N PRO A 43 0.84 4.03 -18.10
CA PRO A 43 1.48 5.22 -17.56
C PRO A 43 2.59 5.69 -18.50
N THR A 44 2.70 7.01 -18.67
CA THR A 44 3.80 7.64 -19.39
C THR A 44 5.13 7.42 -18.66
N GLU A 45 6.26 7.60 -19.36
CA GLU A 45 7.59 7.48 -18.77
C GLU A 45 7.78 8.43 -17.57
N GLU A 46 7.29 9.66 -17.70
CA GLU A 46 7.34 10.67 -16.64
C GLU A 46 6.48 10.26 -15.43
N GLU A 47 5.26 9.76 -15.65
CA GLU A 47 4.41 9.24 -14.58
C GLU A 47 5.07 8.04 -13.87
N MET A 48 5.71 7.13 -14.60
CA MET A 48 6.44 5.99 -14.01
C MET A 48 7.64 6.45 -13.18
N ARG A 49 8.38 7.46 -13.64
CA ARG A 49 9.49 8.07 -12.87
C ARG A 49 8.98 8.70 -11.58
N LEU A 50 7.97 9.58 -11.66
CA LEU A 50 7.37 10.21 -10.49
C LEU A 50 6.82 9.17 -9.50
N ARG A 51 6.09 8.18 -10.00
CA ARG A 51 5.55 7.09 -9.19
C ARG A 51 6.64 6.28 -8.50
N SER A 52 7.75 5.99 -9.19
CA SER A 52 8.92 5.35 -8.59
C SER A 52 9.53 6.15 -7.44
N GLU A 53 9.54 7.48 -7.55
CA GLU A 53 10.00 8.36 -6.46
C GLU A 53 9.07 8.32 -5.26
N VAL A 54 7.76 8.31 -5.49
CA VAL A 54 6.74 8.18 -4.44
C VAL A 54 6.92 6.86 -3.68
N TYR A 55 7.10 5.73 -4.39
CA TYR A 55 7.36 4.44 -3.75
C TYR A 55 8.65 4.44 -2.93
N ARG A 56 9.73 5.02 -3.47
CA ARG A 56 11.00 5.20 -2.75
C ARG A 56 10.80 5.99 -1.46
N GLU A 57 9.95 7.01 -1.50
CA GLU A 57 9.67 7.85 -0.34
C GLU A 57 8.89 7.11 0.75
N ILE A 58 7.89 6.32 0.36
CA ILE A 58 7.12 5.44 1.27
C ILE A 58 8.07 4.43 1.92
N SER A 59 8.90 3.75 1.12
CA SER A 59 9.91 2.79 1.61
C SER A 59 10.88 3.44 2.61
N ARG A 60 11.36 4.67 2.34
CA ARG A 60 12.17 5.45 3.30
C ARG A 60 11.42 5.76 4.59
N ALA A 61 10.13 6.10 4.52
CA ALA A 61 9.32 6.35 5.70
C ALA A 61 9.21 5.08 6.58
N CYS A 62 8.90 3.93 5.99
CA CYS A 62 8.89 2.64 6.68
C CYS A 62 10.24 2.33 7.35
N HIS A 63 11.34 2.51 6.61
CA HIS A 63 12.67 2.25 7.14
C HIS A 63 13.09 3.20 8.28
N ARG A 64 12.59 4.43 8.32
CA ARG A 64 12.82 5.34 9.45
C ARG A 64 12.21 4.79 10.75
N TRP A 65 10.95 4.38 10.71
CA TRP A 65 10.29 3.76 11.87
C TRP A 65 11.05 2.50 12.33
N LYS A 66 11.43 1.64 11.38
CA LYS A 66 12.23 0.44 11.64
C LYS A 66 13.58 0.76 12.29
N ASN A 67 14.28 1.77 11.79
CA ASN A 67 15.56 2.17 12.38
C ASN A 67 15.37 2.67 13.81
N ALA A 68 14.30 3.42 14.09
CA ALA A 68 13.97 3.83 15.45
C ALA A 68 13.70 2.61 16.34
N TYR A 69 12.95 1.62 15.87
CA TYR A 69 12.69 0.39 16.62
C TYR A 69 13.98 -0.37 16.94
N ILE A 70 14.84 -0.60 15.94
CA ILE A 70 16.12 -1.28 16.13
C ILE A 70 17.05 -0.49 17.07
N SER A 71 17.02 0.85 17.00
CA SER A 71 17.89 1.70 17.82
C SER A 71 17.58 1.63 19.32
N LEU A 72 16.36 1.23 19.70
CA LEU A 72 15.98 1.04 21.10
C LEU A 72 16.64 -0.20 21.73
N TYR A 73 17.20 -1.11 20.93
CA TYR A 73 17.91 -2.30 21.42
C TYR A 73 19.11 -2.70 20.53
N PRO A 74 20.24 -1.99 20.64
CA PRO A 74 21.46 -2.32 19.92
C PRO A 74 22.08 -3.60 20.49
N GLY A 75 21.75 -4.75 19.92
CA GLY A 75 22.30 -6.05 20.35
C GLY A 75 21.31 -7.19 20.24
N GLN A 76 20.03 -6.96 20.54
CA GLN A 76 18.99 -8.00 20.53
C GLN A 76 18.79 -8.62 19.16
N PHE A 77 19.04 -7.84 18.09
CA PHE A 77 18.91 -8.32 16.71
C PHE A 77 20.21 -8.91 16.13
N LYS A 78 21.37 -8.79 16.82
CA LYS A 78 22.70 -9.17 16.29
C LYS A 78 22.76 -10.65 15.88
N GLU A 79 22.18 -11.53 16.69
CA GLU A 79 22.17 -12.97 16.43
C GLU A 79 21.22 -13.35 15.27
N TYR A 80 20.17 -12.55 15.08
CA TYR A 80 19.15 -12.78 14.06
C TYR A 80 19.60 -12.35 12.66
N TYR A 81 20.57 -11.44 12.50
CA TYR A 81 21.05 -11.03 11.18
C TYR A 81 21.63 -12.17 10.32
N LYS A 82 22.11 -13.27 10.92
CA LYS A 82 22.80 -14.33 10.20
C LYS A 82 21.90 -15.37 9.53
N GLY A 83 20.57 -15.25 9.63
CA GLY A 83 19.64 -16.31 9.18
C GLY A 83 18.42 -15.87 8.35
N PHE A 84 18.27 -14.59 8.00
CA PHE A 84 17.08 -14.10 7.30
C PHE A 84 17.40 -13.42 5.98
N GLY A 85 16.47 -13.50 5.02
CA GLY A 85 16.56 -12.88 3.69
C GLY A 85 16.41 -11.36 3.68
N GLY A 86 16.19 -10.75 4.85
CA GLY A 86 16.16 -9.29 5.02
C GLY A 86 15.77 -8.84 6.43
N VAL A 87 15.99 -7.54 6.69
CA VAL A 87 15.72 -6.94 8.02
C VAL A 87 14.24 -7.01 8.44
N TRP A 88 13.32 -6.98 7.48
CA TRP A 88 11.89 -7.08 7.78
C TRP A 88 11.48 -8.49 8.18
N GLU A 89 11.98 -9.51 7.49
CA GLU A 89 11.75 -10.91 7.85
C GLU A 89 12.36 -11.23 9.22
N MET A 90 13.55 -10.68 9.49
CA MET A 90 14.18 -10.75 10.80
C MET A 90 13.28 -10.15 11.90
N LEU A 91 12.72 -8.96 11.69
CA LEU A 91 11.84 -8.33 12.70
C LEU A 91 10.51 -9.06 12.87
N GLU A 92 9.97 -9.67 11.81
CA GLU A 92 8.73 -10.48 11.88
C GLU A 92 8.93 -11.75 12.70
N LYS A 93 10.13 -12.33 12.68
CA LYS A 93 10.48 -13.57 13.37
C LYS A 93 11.20 -13.36 14.71
N ALA A 94 11.72 -12.17 14.96
CA ALA A 94 12.38 -11.84 16.21
C ALA A 94 11.42 -12.01 17.40
N PRO A 95 11.90 -12.49 18.55
CA PRO A 95 11.08 -12.55 19.75
C PRO A 95 10.62 -11.13 20.10
N ALA A 96 9.31 -10.98 20.27
CA ALA A 96 8.73 -9.71 20.67
C ALA A 96 9.18 -9.35 22.09
N PRO A 97 9.29 -8.05 22.42
CA PRO A 97 9.60 -7.65 23.79
C PRO A 97 8.58 -8.19 24.79
N SER A 98 9.04 -8.71 25.92
CA SER A 98 8.18 -9.05 27.06
C SER A 98 7.77 -7.80 27.82
N PHE A 99 6.60 -7.84 28.46
CA PHE A 99 6.10 -6.70 29.20
C PHE A 99 6.91 -6.47 30.49
N SER A 100 7.34 -5.24 30.69
CA SER A 100 7.75 -4.69 31.99
C SER A 100 7.46 -3.19 31.99
N ALA A 101 7.27 -2.58 33.16
CA ALA A 101 7.03 -1.15 33.27
C ALA A 101 8.18 -0.32 32.63
N GLU A 102 9.42 -0.81 32.75
CA GLU A 102 10.59 -0.20 32.12
C GLU A 102 10.56 -0.35 30.60
N ALA A 103 10.30 -1.56 30.08
CA ALA A 103 10.17 -1.78 28.64
C ALA A 103 9.04 -0.95 28.03
N TRP A 104 7.89 -0.86 28.71
CA TRP A 104 6.77 -0.05 28.26
C TRP A 104 7.15 1.44 28.13
N ARG A 105 7.79 2.02 29.14
CA ARG A 105 8.28 3.42 29.05
C ARG A 105 9.34 3.58 27.96
N ARG A 106 10.23 2.60 27.81
CA ARG A 106 11.30 2.64 26.80
C ARG A 106 10.77 2.65 25.37
N TYR A 107 9.73 1.86 25.08
CA TYR A 107 9.14 1.79 23.74
C TYR A 107 8.05 2.83 23.50
N GLN A 108 7.65 3.60 24.50
CA GLN A 108 6.64 4.65 24.38
C GLN A 108 6.94 5.65 23.22
N PRO A 109 8.17 6.17 23.02
CA PRO A 109 8.46 7.06 21.89
C PRO A 109 8.26 6.42 20.51
N LEU A 110 8.40 5.09 20.39
CA LEU A 110 8.21 4.37 19.13
C LEU A 110 6.75 4.42 18.67
N PHE A 111 5.82 4.27 19.61
CA PHE A 111 4.38 4.31 19.35
C PHE A 111 3.84 5.74 19.39
N GLU A 112 4.32 6.63 20.26
CA GLU A 112 3.77 7.99 20.33
C GLU A 112 4.32 8.90 19.22
N HIS A 113 5.64 8.87 19.00
CA HIS A 113 6.29 9.83 18.10
C HIS A 113 6.58 9.22 16.73
N GLU A 114 7.28 8.09 16.67
CA GLU A 114 7.75 7.55 15.40
C GLU A 114 6.61 6.96 14.56
N ALA A 115 5.65 6.28 15.19
CA ALA A 115 4.45 5.80 14.51
C ALA A 115 3.59 6.97 13.99
N ASN A 116 3.41 8.04 14.79
CA ASN A 116 2.69 9.23 14.34
C ASN A 116 3.42 9.91 13.17
N ARG A 117 4.76 10.03 13.25
CA ARG A 117 5.59 10.60 12.18
C ARG A 117 5.47 9.80 10.89
N LEU A 118 5.47 8.47 10.97
CA LEU A 118 5.22 7.60 9.82
C LEU A 118 3.83 7.86 9.23
N ARG A 119 2.78 7.83 10.06
CA ARG A 119 1.40 8.08 9.64
C ARG A 119 1.25 9.42 8.94
N THR A 120 1.68 10.52 9.57
CA THR A 120 1.63 11.86 8.99
C THR A 120 2.40 11.95 7.68
N ARG A 121 3.54 11.23 7.55
CA ARG A 121 4.26 11.23 6.28
C ARG A 121 3.48 10.48 5.19
N LEU A 122 2.86 9.34 5.52
CA LEU A 122 1.98 8.63 4.58
C LEU A 122 0.78 9.48 4.16
N ASP A 123 0.22 10.30 5.07
CA ASP A 123 -0.83 11.27 4.75
C ASP A 123 -0.38 12.29 3.72
N GLN A 124 0.76 12.94 3.97
CA GLN A 124 1.32 13.94 3.07
C GLN A 124 1.59 13.35 1.68
N ILE A 125 2.21 12.15 1.63
CA ILE A 125 2.48 11.46 0.37
C ILE A 125 1.17 11.16 -0.36
N SER A 126 0.18 10.62 0.33
CA SER A 126 -1.11 10.24 -0.26
C SER A 126 -1.90 11.45 -0.76
N ALA A 127 -1.86 12.56 -0.03
CA ALA A 127 -2.53 13.81 -0.42
C ALA A 127 -1.89 14.43 -1.66
N ALA A 128 -0.55 14.47 -1.72
CA ALA A 128 0.17 15.07 -2.83
C ALA A 128 0.21 14.19 -4.09
N ASN A 129 0.24 12.85 -3.93
CA ASN A 129 0.55 11.91 -5.02
C ASN A 129 -0.49 10.79 -5.18
N GLY A 130 -1.67 10.92 -4.57
CA GLY A 130 -2.68 9.85 -4.54
C GLY A 130 -3.21 9.45 -5.92
N ASN A 131 -3.12 10.31 -6.92
CA ASN A 131 -3.47 10.00 -8.32
C ASN A 131 -2.43 9.13 -9.03
N LEU A 132 -1.16 9.18 -8.61
CA LEU A 132 -0.06 8.41 -9.21
C LEU A 132 -0.05 6.95 -8.74
N LEU A 133 -0.67 6.66 -7.59
CA LEU A 133 -0.66 5.34 -6.99
C LEU A 133 -1.81 4.45 -7.50
N PRO A 134 -1.55 3.18 -7.85
CA PRO A 134 -2.59 2.21 -8.20
C PRO A 134 -3.63 2.07 -7.07
N PRO A 135 -4.93 1.88 -7.40
CA PRO A 135 -5.98 1.78 -6.38
C PRO A 135 -5.70 0.78 -5.26
N GLY A 136 -5.21 -0.43 -5.60
CA GLY A 136 -4.89 -1.45 -4.60
C GLY A 136 -3.76 -1.04 -3.64
N PHE A 137 -2.76 -0.31 -4.14
CA PHE A 137 -1.68 0.19 -3.31
C PHE A 137 -2.14 1.34 -2.39
N ARG A 138 -3.05 2.20 -2.87
CA ARG A 138 -3.67 3.24 -2.01
C ARG A 138 -4.46 2.64 -0.86
N THR A 139 -5.23 1.58 -1.13
CA THR A 139 -5.93 0.82 -0.08
C THR A 139 -4.95 0.29 0.95
N LEU A 140 -3.82 -0.29 0.52
CA LEU A 140 -2.78 -0.77 1.44
C LEU A 140 -2.19 0.36 2.31
N VAL A 141 -1.97 1.56 1.76
CA VAL A 141 -1.52 2.71 2.55
C VAL A 141 -2.56 3.11 3.61
N ILE A 142 -3.85 3.12 3.24
CA ILE A 142 -4.95 3.44 4.17
C ILE A 142 -5.04 2.38 5.28
N GLU A 143 -4.99 1.09 4.93
CA GLU A 143 -4.97 -0.02 5.89
C GLU A 143 -3.80 0.11 6.85
N THR A 144 -2.59 0.34 6.32
CA THR A 144 -1.39 0.49 7.14
C THR A 144 -1.51 1.65 8.12
N LYS A 145 -2.01 2.81 7.67
CA LYS A 145 -2.25 3.95 8.56
C LYS A 145 -3.25 3.62 9.68
N ARG A 146 -4.37 2.99 9.35
CA ARG A 146 -5.39 2.58 10.35
C ARG A 146 -4.82 1.61 11.36
N CYS A 147 -4.02 0.64 10.91
CA CYS A 147 -3.34 -0.28 11.82
C CYS A 147 -2.36 0.47 12.72
N ILE A 148 -1.58 1.41 12.19
CA ILE A 148 -0.71 2.26 13.01
C ILE A 148 -1.54 2.95 14.11
N GLU A 149 -2.65 3.60 13.77
CA GLU A 149 -3.52 4.28 14.75
C GLU A 149 -4.04 3.33 15.83
N ILE A 150 -4.54 2.16 15.43
CA ILE A 150 -5.04 1.13 16.36
C ILE A 150 -3.93 0.69 17.32
N GLU A 151 -2.74 0.40 16.79
CA GLU A 151 -1.62 -0.06 17.61
C GLU A 151 -1.09 1.02 18.54
N GLN A 152 -1.11 2.30 18.12
CA GLN A 152 -0.79 3.43 19.00
C GLN A 152 -1.75 3.53 20.19
N VAL A 153 -3.06 3.48 19.93
CA VAL A 153 -4.09 3.54 20.97
C VAL A 153 -4.01 2.32 21.89
N ALA A 154 -3.87 1.13 21.31
CA ALA A 154 -3.73 -0.11 22.05
C ALA A 154 -2.47 -0.10 22.95
N TYR A 155 -1.36 0.45 22.46
CA TYR A 155 -0.15 0.60 23.25
C TYR A 155 -0.32 1.58 24.41
N ALA A 156 -0.97 2.73 24.17
CA ALA A 156 -1.27 3.70 25.21
C ALA A 156 -2.20 3.14 26.31
N ALA A 157 -3.07 2.19 25.96
CA ALA A 157 -4.01 1.56 26.88
C ALA A 157 -3.38 0.49 27.80
N ILE A 158 -2.18 -0.01 27.50
CA ILE A 158 -1.52 -1.10 28.25
C ILE A 158 -1.56 -0.91 29.79
N PRO A 159 -1.22 0.26 30.37
CA PRO A 159 -1.25 0.47 31.82
C PRO A 159 -2.64 0.28 32.46
N VAL A 160 -3.71 0.54 31.71
CA VAL A 160 -5.09 0.36 32.17
C VAL A 160 -5.46 -1.12 32.13
N THR A 161 -5.12 -1.80 31.03
CA THR A 161 -5.41 -3.22 30.83
C THR A 161 -4.69 -4.11 31.86
N ILE A 162 -3.46 -3.74 32.24
CA ILE A 162 -2.70 -4.44 33.28
C ILE A 162 -3.43 -4.44 34.62
N LYS A 163 -4.08 -3.31 34.98
CA LYS A 163 -4.85 -3.21 36.23
C LYS A 163 -6.08 -4.12 36.24
N GLN A 164 -6.52 -4.59 35.07
CA GLN A 164 -7.68 -5.45 34.88
C GLN A 164 -7.33 -6.95 34.86
N GLY A 165 -6.04 -7.31 34.98
CA GLY A 165 -5.60 -8.71 35.13
C GLY A 165 -5.54 -9.53 33.85
N GLU A 166 -5.47 -8.89 32.67
CA GLU A 166 -5.28 -9.59 31.39
C GLU A 166 -3.84 -10.12 31.22
N ASP A 167 -3.66 -11.11 30.33
CA ASP A 167 -2.34 -11.68 29.98
C ASP A 167 -1.51 -10.67 29.16
N ASN A 168 -0.77 -9.84 29.90
CA ASN A 168 -0.12 -8.64 29.39
C ASN A 168 1.12 -8.92 28.52
N GLU A 169 1.78 -10.08 28.70
CA GLU A 169 2.97 -10.42 27.92
C GLU A 169 2.61 -10.70 26.46
N VAL A 170 1.55 -11.48 26.24
CA VAL A 170 1.06 -11.80 24.90
C VAL A 170 0.55 -10.52 24.22
N PHE A 171 -0.20 -9.69 24.96
CA PHE A 171 -0.76 -8.45 24.42
C PHE A 171 0.32 -7.45 24.03
N PHE A 172 1.33 -7.23 24.88
CA PHE A 172 2.43 -6.30 24.64
C PHE A 172 3.24 -6.68 23.40
N GLY A 173 3.75 -7.91 23.35
CA GLY A 173 4.55 -8.39 22.23
C GLY A 173 3.78 -8.45 20.91
N TYR A 174 2.46 -8.70 20.97
CA TYR A 174 1.60 -8.68 19.79
C TYR A 174 1.57 -7.31 19.10
N ARG A 175 1.56 -6.19 19.84
CA ARG A 175 1.54 -4.83 19.24
C ARG A 175 2.74 -4.59 18.31
N PHE A 176 3.93 -5.04 18.73
CA PHE A 176 5.15 -4.92 17.93
C PHE A 176 5.08 -5.76 16.67
N ARG A 177 4.62 -7.01 16.77
CA ARG A 177 4.48 -7.91 15.62
C ARG A 177 3.50 -7.35 14.59
N GLU A 178 2.37 -6.81 15.03
CA GLU A 178 1.40 -6.21 14.12
C GLU A 178 1.95 -4.96 13.43
N MET A 179 2.57 -4.06 14.18
CA MET A 179 3.23 -2.88 13.61
C MET A 179 4.27 -3.27 12.56
N VAL A 180 5.15 -4.23 12.89
CA VAL A 180 6.17 -4.73 11.96
C VAL A 180 5.51 -5.34 10.72
N ARG A 181 4.49 -6.19 10.88
CA ARG A 181 3.80 -6.89 9.78
C ARG A 181 3.24 -5.91 8.75
N TYR A 182 2.48 -4.90 9.18
CA TYR A 182 1.87 -3.94 8.26
C TYR A 182 2.90 -3.01 7.61
N ILE A 183 3.87 -2.51 8.39
CA ILE A 183 4.91 -1.63 7.85
C ILE A 183 5.81 -2.39 6.86
N ALA A 184 6.18 -3.64 7.17
CA ALA A 184 6.96 -4.50 6.29
C ALA A 184 6.20 -4.80 4.98
N LYS A 185 4.91 -5.15 5.07
CA LYS A 185 4.05 -5.37 3.90
C LYS A 185 4.03 -4.15 2.99
N LEU A 186 3.77 -2.95 3.55
CA LEU A 186 3.77 -1.71 2.78
C LEU A 186 5.13 -1.43 2.13
N CYS A 187 6.22 -1.61 2.87
CA CYS A 187 7.58 -1.40 2.36
C CYS A 187 7.92 -2.33 1.19
N ARG A 188 7.66 -3.64 1.35
CA ARG A 188 7.93 -4.65 0.31
C ARG A 188 7.11 -4.39 -0.95
N GLU A 189 5.83 -4.05 -0.79
CA GLU A 189 4.97 -3.69 -1.91
C GLU A 189 5.46 -2.43 -2.63
N ALA A 190 5.88 -1.40 -1.89
CA ALA A 190 6.45 -0.19 -2.47
C ALA A 190 7.73 -0.50 -3.28
N ASP A 191 8.63 -1.31 -2.72
CA ASP A 191 9.86 -1.73 -3.39
C ASP A 191 9.56 -2.60 -4.63
N ARG A 192 8.54 -3.46 -4.58
CA ARG A 192 8.10 -4.28 -5.73
C ARG A 192 7.60 -3.40 -6.87
N PHE A 193 6.66 -2.50 -6.61
CA PHE A 193 6.12 -1.60 -7.65
C PHE A 193 7.20 -0.69 -8.22
N ARG A 194 8.12 -0.19 -7.39
CA ARG A 194 9.29 0.57 -7.88
C ARG A 194 10.16 -0.25 -8.83
N ALA A 195 10.41 -1.52 -8.51
CA ALA A 195 11.20 -2.41 -9.36
C ALA A 195 10.48 -2.78 -10.67
N GLU A 196 9.14 -2.85 -10.66
CA GLU A 196 8.32 -3.02 -11.87
C GLU A 196 8.39 -1.78 -12.77
N ASP A 197 8.27 -0.59 -12.20
CA ASP A 197 8.39 0.68 -12.94
C ASP A 197 9.79 0.83 -13.55
N GLN A 198 10.84 0.58 -12.77
CA GLN A 198 12.23 0.64 -13.26
C GLN A 198 12.53 -0.37 -14.37
N ARG A 199 11.98 -1.59 -14.28
CA ARG A 199 12.13 -2.60 -15.34
C ARG A 199 11.42 -2.15 -16.62
N SER A 200 10.25 -1.54 -16.49
CA SER A 200 9.50 -1.01 -17.63
C SER A 200 10.26 0.13 -18.31
N LEU A 201 10.83 1.04 -17.51
CA LEU A 201 11.65 2.17 -18.00
C LEU A 201 12.93 1.73 -18.72
N ASN A 202 13.57 0.65 -18.28
CA ASN A 202 14.82 0.17 -18.89
C ASN A 202 14.59 -0.75 -20.11
N GLY A 203 13.36 -1.23 -20.31
CA GLY A 203 12.98 -2.12 -21.41
C GLY A 203 12.20 -1.44 -22.54
N SER A 204 11.99 -0.12 -22.44
CA SER A 204 11.38 0.73 -23.48
C SER A 204 12.44 1.57 -24.18
#